data_AF-A0A925AF01-F1
#
_entry.id   AF-A0A925AF01-F1
#
_cell.length_a   1.000
_cell.length_b   1.000
_cell.length_c   1.000
_cell.angle_alpha   90.00
_cell.angle_beta   90.00
_cell.angle_gamma   90.00
#
_symmetry.space_group_name_H-M   'P 1'
#
loop_
_entity.id
_entity.type
_entity.pdbx_description
1 polymer ?
#
loop_
_entity_poly.entity_id
_entity_poly.type
_entity_poly.pdbx_seq_one_letter_code
_entity_poly.pdbx_strand_id
1 'polypeptide(L)'
;MPRLVHHTATGPIKIDPRTLDPNKIISICACGLSQTFPFCDGAHKACRESEQPGTLYVYAPDNKTITEQRTTPDTGETRPLPPPIA
;
A
#
# COMPACT_ATOMS: atom_id res chain seq x y z
N MET A 1 -13.94 -14.84 10.01
CA MET A 1 -12.85 -14.52 10.94
C MET A 1 -12.10 -13.31 10.39
N PRO A 2 -12.08 -12.15 11.08
CA PRO A 2 -11.30 -11.00 10.64
C PRO A 2 -9.80 -11.23 10.82
N ARG A 3 -8.97 -10.71 9.90
CA ARG A 3 -7.51 -10.77 9.97
C ARG A 3 -6.96 -9.35 9.86
N LEU A 4 -6.03 -8.99 10.75
CA LEU A 4 -5.23 -7.78 10.60
C LEU A 4 -4.04 -8.09 9.69
N VAL A 5 -3.92 -7.37 8.58
CA VAL A 5 -2.79 -7.48 7.64
C VAL A 5 -2.08 -6.14 7.58
N HIS A 6 -0.78 -6.13 7.88
CA HIS A 6 0.03 -4.93 7.75
C HIS A 6 0.39 -4.70 6.28
N HIS A 7 0.02 -3.55 5.73
CA HIS A 7 0.25 -3.20 4.33
C HIS A 7 1.38 -2.17 4.25
N THR A 8 2.57 -2.59 3.85
CA THR A 8 3.79 -1.74 3.79
C THR A 8 4.35 -1.56 2.40
N ALA A 9 3.78 -2.24 1.40
CA ALA A 9 4.27 -2.16 0.05
C ALA A 9 3.91 -0.78 -0.55
N THR A 10 4.90 -0.10 -1.11
CA THR A 10 4.75 1.24 -1.70
C THR A 10 4.82 1.22 -3.22
N GLY A 11 4.90 0.04 -3.84
CA GLY A 11 5.11 -0.11 -5.28
C GLY A 11 4.52 -1.39 -5.84
N PRO A 12 4.46 -1.52 -7.17
CA PRO A 12 3.84 -2.66 -7.82
C PRO A 12 4.73 -3.90 -7.82
N ILE A 13 4.11 -5.07 -7.82
CA ILE A 13 4.75 -6.36 -8.02
C ILE A 13 4.77 -6.65 -9.52
N LYS A 14 5.97 -6.83 -10.08
CA LYS A 14 6.14 -7.21 -11.49
C LYS A 14 6.03 -8.73 -11.60
N ILE A 15 5.16 -9.19 -12.50
CA ILE A 15 5.07 -10.62 -12.84
C ILE A 15 6.02 -10.88 -13.99
N ASP A 16 6.87 -11.90 -13.83
CA ASP A 16 7.80 -12.30 -14.88
C ASP A 16 7.07 -12.73 -16.15
N PRO A 17 7.41 -12.17 -17.32
CA PRO A 17 6.71 -12.47 -18.56
C PRO A 17 6.89 -13.93 -19.01
N ARG A 18 7.94 -14.62 -18.52
CA ARG A 18 8.20 -16.02 -18.85
C ARG A 18 7.16 -16.99 -18.29
N THR A 19 6.43 -16.60 -17.24
CA THR A 19 5.46 -17.49 -16.58
C THR A 19 4.06 -17.40 -17.17
N LEU A 20 3.76 -16.38 -17.99
CA LEU A 20 2.42 -16.13 -18.51
C LEU A 20 2.44 -15.93 -20.04
N ASP A 21 3.11 -14.87 -20.50
CA ASP A 21 3.23 -14.49 -21.91
C ASP A 21 4.51 -13.66 -22.09
N PRO A 22 5.49 -14.10 -22.90
CA PRO A 22 6.80 -13.43 -23.01
C PRO A 22 6.73 -12.00 -23.57
N ASN A 23 5.62 -11.65 -24.23
CA ASN A 23 5.40 -10.33 -24.85
C ASN A 23 4.57 -9.37 -23.98
N LYS A 24 4.18 -9.75 -22.77
CA LYS A 24 3.35 -8.91 -21.90
C LYS A 24 4.01 -8.70 -20.53
N ILE A 25 4.27 -7.44 -20.20
CA ILE A 25 4.69 -7.04 -18.86
C ILE A 25 3.43 -6.77 -18.04
N ILE A 26 3.22 -7.56 -16.98
CA ILE A 26 2.10 -7.37 -16.05
C ILE A 26 2.64 -6.82 -14.74
N SER A 27 2.04 -5.74 -14.27
CA SER A 27 2.35 -5.11 -12.99
C SER A 27 1.10 -5.08 -12.13
N ILE A 28 1.17 -5.70 -10.96
CA ILE A 28 0.07 -5.77 -9.98
C ILE A 28 0.28 -4.69 -8.95
N CYS A 29 -0.79 -3.94 -8.65
CA CYS A 29 -0.75 -2.92 -7.62
C CYS A 29 -0.53 -3.58 -6.24
N ALA A 30 0.45 -3.08 -5.50
CA ALA A 30 0.61 -3.42 -4.09
C ALA A 30 0.73 -2.16 -3.20
N CYS A 31 0.42 -0.97 -3.72
CA CYS A 31 0.37 0.27 -2.94
C CYS A 31 -1.05 0.64 -2.46
N GLY A 32 -2.07 -0.12 -2.87
CA GLY A 32 -3.47 0.09 -2.46
C GLY A 32 -4.22 1.24 -3.13
N LEU A 33 -3.55 2.09 -3.92
CA LEU A 33 -4.12 3.35 -4.43
C LEU A 33 -4.39 3.37 -5.94
N SER A 34 -4.32 2.20 -6.59
CA SER A 34 -4.65 2.13 -8.01
C SER A 34 -6.16 2.26 -8.25
N GLN A 35 -6.53 3.03 -9.29
CA GLN A 35 -7.93 3.11 -9.73
C GLN A 35 -8.34 1.93 -10.62
N THR A 36 -7.37 1.21 -11.19
CA THR A 36 -7.61 0.02 -12.03
C THR A 36 -7.18 -1.27 -11.33
N PHE A 37 -7.33 -1.29 -10.00
CA PHE A 37 -7.03 -2.46 -9.18
C PHE A 37 -7.68 -3.73 -9.77
N PRO A 38 -6.95 -4.85 -9.92
CA PRO A 38 -5.66 -5.19 -9.30
C PRO A 38 -4.40 -4.71 -10.05
N PHE A 39 -4.53 -4.08 -11.22
CA PHE A 39 -3.38 -3.69 -12.02
C PHE A 39 -2.75 -2.39 -11.53
N CYS A 40 -1.48 -2.17 -11.85
CA CYS A 40 -0.79 -0.92 -11.56
C CYS A 40 -1.07 0.12 -12.66
N ASP A 41 -1.73 1.22 -12.31
CA ASP A 41 -1.91 2.42 -13.14
C ASP A 41 -0.84 3.51 -12.92
N GLY A 42 0.06 3.31 -11.94
CA GLY A 42 1.14 4.25 -11.64
C GLY A 42 0.87 5.20 -10.48
N ALA A 43 -0.29 5.11 -9.80
CA ALA A 43 -0.63 5.94 -8.65
C ALA A 43 0.47 5.96 -7.55
N HIS A 44 1.16 4.82 -7.37
CA HIS A 44 2.28 4.66 -6.42
C HIS A 44 3.40 5.70 -6.56
N LYS A 45 3.58 6.31 -7.74
CA LYS A 45 4.60 7.34 -7.95
C LYS A 45 4.27 8.62 -7.18
N ALA A 46 3.02 9.06 -7.24
CA ALA A 46 2.57 10.24 -6.51
C ALA A 46 2.66 10.02 -4.99
N CYS A 47 2.36 8.80 -4.52
CA CYS A 47 2.54 8.40 -3.13
C CYS A 47 3.99 8.55 -2.69
N ARG A 48 4.94 8.00 -3.47
CA ARG A 48 6.37 8.08 -3.13
C ARG A 48 6.90 9.52 -3.01
N GLU A 49 6.29 10.46 -3.73
CA GLU A 49 6.67 11.88 -3.69
C GLU A 49 5.96 12.66 -2.57
N SER A 50 4.72 12.29 -2.23
CA SER A 50 3.89 13.00 -1.27
C SER A 50 3.92 12.43 0.15
N GLU A 51 4.35 11.17 0.30
CA GLU A 51 4.40 10.46 1.59
C GLU A 51 5.78 10.57 2.26
N GLN A 52 5.76 10.87 3.56
CA GLN A 52 6.93 10.90 4.42
C GLN A 52 7.00 9.61 5.26
N PRO A 53 8.20 9.04 5.46
CA PRO A 53 8.39 7.92 6.36
C PRO A 53 7.84 8.22 7.76
N GLY A 54 7.15 7.25 8.37
CA GLY A 54 6.57 7.42 9.72
C GLY A 54 5.34 8.32 9.79
N THR A 55 4.71 8.62 8.65
CA THR A 55 3.42 9.31 8.62
C THR A 55 2.35 8.38 8.05
N LEU A 56 1.23 8.27 8.76
CA LEU A 56 0.04 7.58 8.31
C LEU A 56 -0.81 8.55 7.48
N TYR A 57 -1.10 8.16 6.24
CA TYR A 57 -1.95 8.91 5.32
C TYR A 57 -3.30 8.20 5.18
N VAL A 58 -4.39 8.94 5.38
CA VAL A 58 -5.75 8.46 5.11
C VAL A 58 -6.19 9.06 3.78
N TYR A 59 -6.56 8.19 2.85
CA TYR A 59 -7.04 8.60 1.53
C TYR A 59 -8.56 8.59 1.47
N ALA A 60 -9.11 9.53 0.72
CA ALA A 60 -10.52 9.53 0.32
C ALA A 60 -10.86 8.32 -0.56
N PRO A 61 -12.16 8.01 -0.76
CA PRO A 61 -12.59 6.91 -1.63
C PRO A 61 -12.09 6.99 -3.09
N ASP A 62 -11.64 8.17 -3.54
CA ASP A 62 -11.02 8.38 -4.85
C ASP A 62 -9.53 7.97 -4.95
N ASN A 63 -8.92 7.52 -3.85
CA ASN A 63 -7.51 7.08 -3.76
C ASN A 63 -6.48 8.14 -4.20
N LYS A 64 -6.84 9.42 -4.28
CA LYS A 64 -5.95 10.51 -4.69
C LYS A 64 -5.87 11.62 -3.64
N THR A 65 -6.99 11.91 -2.99
CA THR A 65 -7.08 12.98 -2.01
C THR A 65 -6.70 12.47 -0.63
N ILE A 66 -5.72 13.10 0.00
CA ILE A 66 -5.37 12.82 1.40
C ILE A 66 -6.34 13.61 2.29
N THR A 67 -7.11 12.90 3.11
CA THR A 67 -8.08 13.50 4.04
C THR A 67 -7.50 13.74 5.42
N GLU A 68 -6.59 12.88 5.87
CA GLU A 68 -5.93 13.02 7.17
C GLU A 68 -4.47 12.57 7.08
N GLN A 69 -3.61 13.28 7.82
CA GLN A 69 -2.21 12.93 8.01
C GLN A 69 -1.95 12.83 9.51
N ARG A 70 -1.40 11.69 9.95
CA ARG A 70 -1.04 11.47 11.35
C ARG A 70 0.41 11.02 11.42
N THR A 71 1.26 11.83 12.03
CA THR A 71 2.60 11.37 12.41
C THR A 71 2.43 10.20 13.37
N THR A 72 2.90 9.02 13.00
CA THR A 72 2.92 7.92 13.95
C THR A 72 4.06 8.22 14.92
N PRO A 73 3.82 8.26 16.24
CA PRO A 73 4.91 8.37 17.22
C PRO A 73 5.84 7.15 17.20
N ASP A 74 5.48 6.12 16.43
CA ASP A 74 6.17 4.85 16.28
C ASP A 74 7.46 4.97 15.44
N THR A 75 8.42 5.74 15.96
CA THR A 75 9.83 5.49 15.67
C THR A 75 10.28 4.36 16.60
N GLY A 76 9.75 3.15 16.43
CA GLY A 76 10.27 1.93 17.07
C GLY A 76 9.76 1.59 18.47
N GLU A 77 8.48 1.81 18.78
CA GLU A 77 7.86 1.17 19.94
C GLU A 77 6.87 0.12 19.46
N THR A 78 7.25 -1.16 19.59
CA THR A 78 6.37 -2.31 19.40
C THR A 78 5.03 -2.03 20.08
N ARG A 79 4.02 -1.61 19.30
CA ARG A 79 2.66 -1.51 19.82
C ARG A 79 2.33 -2.90 20.32
N PRO A 80 2.11 -3.11 21.64
CA PRO A 80 1.88 -4.44 22.16
C PRO A 80 0.73 -5.03 21.37
N LEU A 81 0.92 -6.25 20.86
CA LEU A 81 -0.15 -6.97 20.19
C LEU A 81 -1.35 -6.91 21.13
N PRO A 82 -2.56 -6.58 20.62
CA PRO A 82 -3.75 -6.60 21.47
C PRO A 82 -3.78 -7.96 22.19
N PRO A 83 -4.08 -7.99 23.51
CA PRO A 83 -4.11 -9.25 24.24
C PRO A 83 -5.01 -10.23 23.47
N PRO A 84 -4.65 -11.52 23.41
CA PRO A 84 -5.50 -12.51 22.77
C PRO A 84 -6.91 -12.37 23.34
N ILE A 85 -7.89 -12.17 22.46
CA ILE A 85 -9.30 -12.08 22.82
C ILE A 85 -9.66 -13.42 23.47
N ALA A 86 -9.99 -13.40 24.76
CA ALA A 86 -10.40 -14.58 25.51
C ALA A 86 -11.72 -15.16 24.98
#